data_AF-A0A950SRR8-F1
#
_entry.id   AF-A0A950SRR8-F1
#
_cell.length_a   1.000
_cell.length_b   1.000
_cell.length_c   1.000
_cell.angle_alpha   90.00
_cell.angle_beta   90.00
_cell.angle_gamma   90.00
#
_symmetry.space_group_name_H-M   'P 1'
#
loop_
_entity.id
_entity.type
_entity.pdbx_description
1 polymer ?
#
loop_
_entity_poly.entity_id
_entity_poly.type
_entity_poly.pdbx_seq_one_letter_code
_entity_poly.pdbx_strand_id
1 'polypeptide(L)'
;MDLVHVERLEPARRSSLDRWRPGDAWLAGGTWLFSEPQPRVRRLLDLAAFGWAPLSVTADGLELAATCTLAELAGFAPPPHWPAGRLLRQACEA
;
A
#
# COMPACT_ATOMS: atom_id res chain seq x y z
N MET A 1 7.27 1.41 17.33
CA MET A 1 6.90 0.43 18.35
C MET A 1 6.98 -0.95 17.73
N ASP A 2 7.58 -1.89 18.45
CA ASP A 2 7.72 -3.25 17.96
C ASP A 2 6.39 -4.00 18.02
N LEU A 3 6.11 -4.79 16.99
CA LEU A 3 4.94 -5.66 16.91
C LEU A 3 5.21 -6.99 17.62
N VAL A 4 5.45 -6.93 18.93
CA VAL A 4 5.93 -8.06 19.75
C VAL A 4 4.99 -9.28 19.82
N HIS A 5 3.75 -9.14 19.35
CA HIS A 5 2.76 -10.23 19.29
C HIS A 5 2.57 -10.81 17.89
N VAL A 6 3.26 -10.28 16.87
CA VAL A 6 3.24 -10.84 15.52
C VAL A 6 4.06 -12.12 15.51
N GLU A 7 3.41 -13.21 15.15
CA GLU A 7 3.97 -14.56 15.10
C GLU A 7 4.35 -14.95 13.66
N ARG A 8 3.71 -14.33 12.65
CA ARG A 8 3.92 -14.64 11.24
C ARG A 8 3.80 -13.42 10.33
N LEU A 9 4.68 -13.38 9.32
CA LEU A 9 4.57 -12.55 8.14
C LEU A 9 4.41 -13.48 6.93
N GLU A 10 3.32 -13.35 6.20
CA GLU A 10 3.01 -14.19 5.05
C GLU A 10 2.75 -13.30 3.82
N PRO A 11 3.14 -13.74 2.61
CA PRO A 11 2.71 -13.07 1.38
C PRO A 11 1.19 -13.00 1.27
N ALA A 12 0.64 -11.84 0.95
CA ALA A 12 -0.77 -11.74 0.62
C ALA A 12 -1.06 -12.44 -0.71
N ARG A 13 -2.23 -13.07 -0.77
CA ARG A 13 -2.78 -13.69 -1.97
C ARG A 13 -4.29 -13.57 -1.94
N ARG A 14 -4.94 -13.77 -3.08
CA ARG A 14 -6.41 -13.68 -3.18
C ARG A 14 -7.11 -14.61 -2.18
N SER A 15 -6.60 -15.84 -2.02
CA SER A 15 -7.11 -16.82 -1.05
C SER A 15 -6.79 -16.51 0.42
N SER A 16 -6.04 -15.45 0.71
CA SER A 16 -5.86 -14.98 2.09
C SER A 16 -7.16 -14.40 2.65
N LEU A 17 -8.05 -13.86 1.81
CA LEU A 17 -9.37 -13.39 2.22
C LEU A 17 -10.25 -14.54 2.72
N ASP A 18 -10.23 -15.68 2.03
CA ASP A 18 -10.99 -16.88 2.42
C ASP A 18 -10.48 -17.48 3.75
N ARG A 19 -9.23 -17.16 4.12
CA ARG A 19 -8.56 -17.65 5.33
C ARG A 19 -8.33 -16.53 6.36
N TRP A 20 -9.06 -15.43 6.22
CA TRP A 20 -9.00 -14.32 7.15
C TRP A 20 -9.49 -14.77 8.52
N ARG A 21 -8.79 -14.34 9.57
CA ARG A 21 -9.13 -14.67 10.96
C ARG A 21 -8.82 -13.50 11.90
N PRO A 22 -9.41 -13.49 13.12
CA PRO A 22 -9.05 -12.51 14.13
C PRO A 22 -7.53 -12.47 14.37
N GLY A 23 -6.98 -11.24 14.40
CA GLY A 23 -5.55 -10.99 14.54
C GLY A 23 -4.76 -10.96 13.23
N ASP A 24 -5.40 -11.13 12.08
CA ASP A 24 -4.80 -10.79 10.80
C ASP A 24 -4.81 -9.27 10.57
N ALA A 25 -3.74 -8.76 9.98
CA ALA A 25 -3.65 -7.40 9.46
C ALA A 25 -2.93 -7.38 8.12
N TRP A 26 -3.31 -6.44 7.25
CA TRP A 26 -2.58 -6.17 6.03
C TRP A 26 -1.31 -5.37 6.34
N LEU A 27 -0.23 -5.71 5.65
CA LEU A 27 1.02 -4.95 5.67
C LEU A 27 1.27 -4.35 4.28
N ALA A 28 1.37 -3.02 4.24
CA ALA A 28 1.96 -2.28 3.12
C ALA A 28 3.28 -1.64 3.61
N GLY A 29 3.41 -0.30 3.56
CA GLY A 29 4.59 0.40 4.08
C GLY A 29 4.76 0.35 5.61
N GLY A 30 3.70 0.03 6.36
CA GLY A 30 3.77 -0.22 7.80
C GLY A 30 3.90 1.01 8.70
N THR A 31 4.04 2.23 8.17
CA THR A 31 4.29 3.46 8.96
C THR A 31 3.34 3.64 10.15
N TRP A 32 2.03 3.46 9.95
CA TRP A 32 1.05 3.49 11.05
C TRP A 32 1.11 2.23 11.91
N LEU A 33 1.22 1.05 11.29
CA LEU A 33 1.22 -0.21 12.01
C LEU A 33 2.33 -0.27 13.06
N PHE A 34 3.51 0.26 12.72
CA PHE A 34 4.68 0.35 13.60
C PHE A 34 4.72 1.63 14.45
N SER A 35 3.77 2.57 14.35
CA SER A 35 3.81 3.79 15.17
C SER A 35 3.27 3.57 16.58
N GLU A 36 2.39 2.59 16.79
CA GLU A 36 1.74 2.30 18.07
C GLU A 36 1.68 0.79 18.38
N PRO A 37 1.42 0.39 19.65
CA PRO A 37 1.22 -1.01 19.98
C PRO A 37 0.02 -1.64 19.27
N GLN A 38 0.20 -2.85 18.75
CA GLN A 38 -0.86 -3.63 18.08
C GLN A 38 -1.16 -4.94 18.84
N PRO A 39 -1.77 -4.87 20.05
CA PRO A 39 -1.86 -6.02 20.97
C PRO A 39 -2.69 -7.21 20.45
N ARG A 40 -3.53 -6.98 19.43
CA ARG A 40 -4.39 -8.00 18.83
C ARG A 40 -3.82 -8.60 17.55
N VAL A 41 -2.78 -8.00 16.97
CA VAL A 41 -2.23 -8.46 15.69
C VAL A 41 -1.28 -9.63 15.93
N ARG A 42 -1.51 -10.70 15.17
CA ARG A 42 -0.82 -12.00 15.25
C ARG A 42 -0.17 -12.40 13.94
N ARG A 43 -0.79 -12.03 12.81
CA ARG A 43 -0.26 -12.32 11.48
C ARG A 43 -0.37 -11.10 10.58
N LEU A 44 0.72 -10.83 9.88
CA LEU A 44 0.77 -9.82 8.83
C LEU A 44 0.68 -10.49 7.46
N LEU A 45 -0.15 -9.92 6.59
CA LEU A 45 -0.29 -10.31 5.19
C LEU A 45 0.29 -9.22 4.30
N ASP A 46 1.45 -9.48 3.70
CA ASP A 46 2.20 -8.52 2.91
C ASP A 46 1.57 -8.28 1.53
N LEU A 47 0.99 -7.09 1.34
CA LEU A 47 0.34 -6.68 0.10
C LEU A 47 1.32 -6.53 -1.07
N ALA A 48 2.62 -6.30 -0.82
CA ALA A 48 3.61 -6.19 -1.88
C ALA A 48 3.73 -7.48 -2.70
N ALA A 49 3.38 -8.62 -2.11
CA ALA A 49 3.37 -9.93 -2.77
C ALA A 49 2.41 -10.03 -3.97
N PHE A 50 1.42 -9.13 -4.09
CA PHE A 50 0.55 -9.09 -5.26
C PHE A 50 1.26 -8.58 -6.53
N GLY A 51 2.38 -7.88 -6.38
CA GLY A 51 3.19 -7.42 -7.51
C GLY A 51 2.48 -6.46 -8.45
N TRP A 52 1.50 -5.68 -7.95
CA TRP A 52 0.79 -4.71 -8.77
C TRP A 52 1.72 -3.62 -9.28
N ALA A 53 1.51 -3.20 -10.53
CA ALA A 53 2.16 -2.01 -11.05
C ALA A 53 1.73 -0.80 -10.20
N PRO A 54 2.67 -0.02 -9.62
CA PRO A 54 2.33 1.09 -8.73
C PRO A 54 1.39 2.11 -9.39
N LEU A 55 1.66 2.40 -10.66
CA LEU A 55 0.97 3.40 -11.48
C LEU A 55 0.68 2.79 -12.84
N SER A 56 -0.53 2.98 -13.36
CA SER A 56 -0.90 2.59 -14.74
C SER A 56 -1.76 3.67 -15.37
N VAL A 57 -1.34 4.16 -16.54
CA VAL A 57 -2.14 5.10 -17.33
C VAL A 57 -3.07 4.31 -18.23
N THR A 58 -4.36 4.56 -18.13
CA THR A 58 -5.40 3.94 -18.94
C THR A 58 -6.16 5.01 -19.74
N ALA A 59 -7.09 4.59 -20.59
CA ALA A 59 -7.97 5.52 -21.31
C ALA A 59 -8.87 6.31 -20.35
N ASP A 60 -9.17 5.74 -19.18
CA ASP A 60 -10.07 6.33 -18.18
C ASP A 60 -9.34 7.21 -17.15
N GLY A 61 -7.99 7.17 -17.11
CA GLY A 61 -7.18 8.01 -16.24
C GLY A 61 -5.94 7.33 -15.68
N LEU A 62 -5.63 7.64 -14.41
CA LEU A 62 -4.51 7.05 -13.67
C LEU A 62 -5.04 6.03 -12.67
N GLU A 63 -4.60 4.79 -12.79
CA GLU A 63 -4.78 3.77 -11.76
C GLU A 63 -3.61 3.80 -10.79
N LEU A 64 -3.93 3.75 -9.50
CA LEU A 64 -2.97 3.72 -8.40
C LEU A 64 -3.13 2.41 -7.65
N ALA A 65 -2.06 1.61 -7.58
CA ALA A 65 -2.07 0.44 -6.72
C ALA A 65 -2.14 0.86 -5.25
N ALA A 66 -2.79 0.05 -4.41
CA ALA A 66 -2.80 0.26 -2.97
C ALA A 66 -1.40 0.19 -2.32
N THR A 67 -0.42 -0.36 -3.03
CA THR A 67 0.99 -0.42 -2.65
C THR A 67 1.84 0.69 -3.26
N CYS A 68 1.26 1.56 -4.09
CA CYS A 68 1.97 2.72 -4.64
C CYS A 68 2.43 3.64 -3.50
N THR A 69 3.72 3.94 -3.47
CA THR A 69 4.32 4.86 -2.51
C THR A 69 4.10 6.30 -2.93
N LEU A 70 4.16 7.23 -1.97
CA LEU A 70 4.17 8.66 -2.25
C LEU A 70 5.39 9.07 -3.10
N ALA A 71 6.53 8.40 -2.93
CA ALA A 71 7.73 8.66 -3.71
C ALA A 71 7.54 8.29 -5.19
N GLU A 72 6.94 7.13 -5.48
CA GLU A 72 6.59 6.73 -6.85
C GLU A 72 5.59 7.70 -7.48
N LEU A 73 4.56 8.11 -6.73
CA LEU A 73 3.57 9.06 -7.22
C LEU A 73 4.17 10.46 -7.46
N ALA A 74 5.04 10.95 -6.57
CA ALA A 74 5.72 12.23 -6.74
C ALA A 74 6.69 12.23 -7.93
N GLY A 75 7.28 11.08 -8.26
CA GLY A 75 8.16 10.86 -9.41
C GLY A 75 7.41 10.62 -10.73
N PHE A 76 6.09 10.46 -10.71
CA PHE A 76 5.30 10.21 -11.91
C PHE A 76 5.31 11.42 -12.85
N ALA A 77 5.58 11.18 -14.14
CA ALA A 77 5.48 12.18 -15.19
C ALA A 77 4.10 12.09 -15.88
N PRO A 78 3.13 12.93 -15.50
CA PRO A 78 1.78 12.87 -16.07
C PRO A 78 1.80 13.28 -17.55
N PRO A 79 0.93 12.69 -18.38
CA PRO A 79 0.75 13.11 -19.77
C PRO A 79 0.51 14.63 -19.90
N PRO A 80 1.09 15.31 -20.91
CA PRO A 80 0.98 16.77 -21.03
C PRO A 80 -0.46 17.29 -21.16
N HIS A 81 -1.38 16.46 -21.65
CA HIS A 81 -2.80 16.81 -21.80
C HIS A 81 -3.59 16.70 -20.49
N TRP A 82 -2.98 16.31 -19.37
CA TRP A 82 -3.60 16.28 -18.05
C TRP A 82 -3.35 17.60 -17.31
N PRO A 83 -4.30 18.56 -17.35
CA PRO A 83 -4.07 19.89 -16.77
C PRO A 83 -3.79 19.85 -15.27
N ALA A 84 -4.34 18.86 -14.55
CA ALA A 84 -4.14 18.67 -13.12
C ALA A 84 -2.90 17.83 -12.77
N GLY A 85 -2.15 17.29 -13.75
CA GLY A 85 -1.07 16.33 -13.49
C GLY A 85 0.01 16.86 -12.53
N ARG A 86 0.36 18.15 -12.63
CA ARG A 86 1.34 18.80 -11.75
C ARG A 86 0.94 18.78 -10.26
N LEU A 87 -0.36 18.67 -9.96
CA LEU A 87 -0.88 18.68 -8.60
C LEU A 87 -0.54 17.38 -7.85
N LEU A 88 -0.27 16.28 -8.55
CA LEU A 88 0.06 14.99 -7.92
C LEU A 88 1.31 15.11 -7.04
N ARG A 89 2.39 15.68 -7.59
CA ARG A 89 3.62 15.93 -6.83
C ARG A 89 3.39 16.91 -5.68
N GLN A 90 2.67 18.01 -5.93
CA GLN A 90 2.37 18.99 -4.88
C GLN A 90 1.59 18.36 -3.71
N ALA A 91 0.65 17.48 -4.00
CA ALA A 91 -0.13 16.78 -2.97
C ALA A 91 0.71 15.78 -2.15
N CYS A 92 1.77 15.21 -2.73
CA CYS A 92 2.66 14.29 -2.03
C CYS A 92 3.63 15.01 -1.07
N GLU A 93 3.88 16.30 -1.30
CA GLU A 93 4.86 17.12 -0.57
C GLU A 93 4.21 18.06 0.46
N ALA A 94 2.87 18.10 0.50
CA ALA A 94 2.08 18.96 1.39
C ALA A 94 1.98 18.40 2.82
#